data_AF-A0A101XDB3-F1
#
_entry.id   AF-A0A101XDB3-F1
#
_cell.length_a   1.000
_cell.length_b   1.000
_cell.length_c   1.000
_cell.angle_alpha   90.00
_cell.angle_beta   90.00
_cell.angle_gamma   90.00
#
_symmetry.space_group_name_H-M   'P 1'
#
loop_
_entity.id
_entity.type
_entity.pdbx_description
1 polymer ?
#
loop_
_entity_poly.entity_id
_entity_poly.type
_entity_poly.pdbx_seq_one_letter_code
_entity_poly.pdbx_strand_id
1 'polypeptide(L)'
;MLSTIILAIPSIILFIIIALIGYAIAVIVARVIKRLLPMLIKQAGLSPEIVGIIAGAVEAFIILIALAIAFSVLNLGPATVWVAMIAKYLPSLAGAIILLTLGLLLVDLLVDYMQKKMGTTDELLGTIINVLRFGLYAVIITIAANLAIFYWIPNISPYLFYDIII
;
A
#
# COMPACT_ATOMS: atom_id res chain seq x y z
N MET A 1 10.37 -14.87 35.33
CA MET A 1 11.50 -14.43 34.48
C MET A 1 11.99 -15.58 33.58
N LEU A 2 12.51 -16.69 34.11
CA LEU A 2 12.93 -17.84 33.26
C LEU A 2 11.76 -18.58 32.60
N SER A 3 10.66 -18.81 33.33
CA SER A 3 9.46 -19.48 32.80
C SER A 3 8.80 -18.72 31.64
N THR A 4 8.82 -17.39 31.68
CA THR A 4 8.28 -16.52 30.62
C THR A 4 9.12 -16.55 29.34
N ILE A 5 10.45 -16.72 29.44
CA ILE A 5 11.33 -16.83 28.26
C ILE A 5 11.16 -18.19 27.60
N ILE A 6 11.09 -19.27 28.39
CA ILE A 6 10.92 -20.64 27.88
C ILE A 6 9.57 -20.80 27.15
N LEU A 7 8.51 -20.14 27.64
CA LEU A 7 7.19 -20.14 27.01
C LEU A 7 7.09 -19.27 25.75
N ALA A 8 8.03 -18.32 25.55
CA ALA A 8 8.05 -17.48 24.35
C ALA A 8 8.68 -18.18 23.13
N ILE A 9 9.58 -19.15 23.35
CA ILE A 9 10.33 -19.87 22.30
C ILE A 9 9.40 -20.46 21.21
N PRO A 10 8.31 -21.18 21.54
CA PRO A 10 7.42 -21.72 20.51
C PRO A 10 6.78 -20.65 19.63
N SER A 11 6.40 -19.51 20.22
CA SER A 11 5.78 -18.40 19.47
C SER A 11 6.77 -17.70 18.53
N ILE A 12 8.04 -17.61 18.92
CA ILE A 12 9.11 -17.06 18.07
C ILE A 12 9.37 -17.98 16.87
N ILE A 13 9.41 -19.30 17.09
CA ILE A 13 9.57 -20.27 16.00
C ILE A 13 8.40 -20.14 15.01
N LEU A 14 7.17 -20.06 15.52
CA LEU A 14 5.98 -19.88 14.68
C LEU A 14 6.02 -18.56 13.90
N PHE A 15 6.41 -17.45 14.54
CA PHE A 15 6.61 -16.15 13.89
C PHE A 15 7.58 -16.27 12.70
N ILE A 16 8.74 -16.90 12.90
CA ILE A 16 9.76 -17.05 11.85
C ILE A 16 9.20 -17.87 10.67
N ILE A 17 8.51 -18.98 10.95
CA ILE A 17 7.92 -19.84 9.92
C ILE A 17 6.90 -19.05 9.08
N ILE A 18 5.99 -18.34 9.73
CA ILE A 18 4.96 -17.54 9.03
C ILE A 18 5.62 -16.45 8.18
N ALA A 19 6.59 -15.73 8.74
CA ALA A 19 7.30 -14.67 8.02
C ALA A 19 8.05 -15.21 6.79
N LEU A 20 8.73 -16.35 6.91
CA LEU A 20 9.44 -16.99 5.80
C LEU A 20 8.49 -17.47 4.70
N ILE A 21 7.39 -18.12 5.07
CA ILE A 21 6.38 -18.60 4.10
C ILE A 21 5.76 -17.39 3.39
N GLY A 22 5.37 -16.36 4.14
CA GLY A 22 4.79 -15.16 3.57
C GLY A 22 5.72 -14.44 2.60
N TYR A 23 7.00 -14.31 2.96
CA TYR A 23 8.02 -13.77 2.07
C TYR A 23 8.18 -14.61 0.80
N ALA A 24 8.26 -15.93 0.93
CA ALA A 24 8.36 -16.83 -0.22
C ALA A 24 7.15 -16.66 -1.17
N ILE A 25 5.93 -16.60 -0.63
CA ILE A 25 4.71 -16.35 -1.40
C ILE A 25 4.79 -14.98 -2.10
N ALA A 26 5.21 -13.92 -1.39
CA ALA A 26 5.32 -12.58 -1.97
C ALA A 26 6.25 -12.56 -3.19
N VAL A 27 7.44 -13.15 -3.07
CA VAL A 27 8.42 -13.23 -4.18
C VAL A 27 7.87 -14.05 -5.34
N ILE A 28 7.19 -15.17 -5.07
CA ILE A 28 6.58 -16.01 -6.10
C ILE A 28 5.51 -15.21 -6.86
N VAL A 29 4.58 -14.58 -6.15
CA VAL A 29 3.50 -13.79 -6.75
C VAL A 29 4.06 -12.63 -7.55
N ALA A 30 5.02 -11.88 -7.01
CA ALA A 30 5.66 -10.78 -7.72
C ALA A 30 6.35 -11.25 -9.00
N ARG A 31 6.99 -12.43 -8.98
CA ARG A 31 7.61 -13.05 -10.16
C ARG A 31 6.58 -13.47 -11.19
N VAL A 32 5.42 -14.00 -10.76
CA VAL A 32 4.30 -14.33 -11.65
C VAL A 32 3.77 -13.07 -12.33
N ILE A 33 3.57 -11.99 -11.58
CA ILE A 33 3.14 -10.69 -12.13
C ILE A 33 4.14 -10.19 -13.17
N LYS A 34 5.44 -10.19 -12.85
CA LYS A 34 6.50 -9.76 -13.78
C LYS A 34 6.55 -10.60 -15.07
N ARG A 35 6.05 -11.84 -15.06
CA ARG A 35 5.98 -12.71 -16.24
C ARG A 35 4.70 -12.52 -17.05
N LEU A 36 3.54 -12.40 -16.39
CA LEU A 36 2.24 -12.40 -17.05
C LEU A 36 1.77 -11.00 -17.47
N LEU A 37 2.00 -10.01 -16.61
CA LEU A 37 1.48 -8.66 -16.79
C LEU A 37 2.06 -7.88 -17.99
N PRO A 38 3.34 -8.07 -18.42
CA PRO A 38 3.87 -7.37 -19.59
C PRO A 38 3.07 -7.56 -20.86
N MET A 39 2.46 -8.74 -21.06
CA MET A 39 1.64 -9.01 -22.24
C MET A 39 0.37 -8.16 -22.26
N LEU A 40 -0.27 -7.98 -21.10
CA LEU A 40 -1.48 -7.17 -20.93
C LEU A 40 -1.18 -5.68 -21.05
N ILE A 41 -0.10 -5.22 -20.42
CA ILE A 41 0.34 -3.81 -20.44
C ILE A 41 0.68 -3.36 -21.87
N LYS A 42 1.34 -4.22 -22.67
CA LYS A 42 1.61 -3.94 -24.09
C LYS A 42 0.33 -3.79 -24.91
N GLN A 43 -0.67 -4.64 -24.69
CA GLN A 43 -1.96 -4.55 -25.39
C GLN A 43 -2.72 -3.28 -25.00
N ALA A 44 -2.58 -2.82 -23.76
CA ALA A 44 -3.20 -1.58 -23.27
C ALA A 44 -2.46 -0.30 -23.70
N GLY A 45 -1.29 -0.40 -24.34
CA GLY A 45 -0.47 0.76 -24.73
C GLY A 45 0.15 1.50 -23.53
N LEU A 46 0.32 0.80 -22.41
CA LEU A 46 0.86 1.35 -21.16
C LEU A 46 2.38 1.15 -21.07
N SER A 47 3.07 1.97 -20.27
CA SER A 47 4.52 1.86 -20.07
C SER A 47 4.90 0.51 -19.43
N PRO A 48 5.92 -0.20 -19.94
CA PRO A 48 6.43 -1.42 -19.31
C PRO A 48 6.90 -1.24 -17.86
N GLU A 49 7.29 -0.04 -17.47
CA GLU A 49 7.74 0.31 -16.12
C GLU A 49 6.66 0.08 -15.05
N ILE A 50 5.39 0.21 -15.45
CA ILE A 50 4.21 -0.01 -14.61
C ILE A 50 4.17 -1.44 -14.06
N VAL A 51 4.68 -2.42 -14.82
CA VAL A 51 4.76 -3.81 -14.35
C VAL A 51 5.63 -3.92 -13.11
N GLY A 52 6.76 -3.19 -13.08
CA GLY A 52 7.68 -3.18 -11.94
C GLY A 52 7.03 -2.56 -10.71
N ILE A 53 6.32 -1.45 -10.89
CA ILE A 53 5.58 -0.75 -9.83
C ILE A 53 4.49 -1.67 -9.26
N ILE A 54 3.66 -2.28 -10.12
CA ILE A 54 2.59 -3.18 -9.68
C ILE A 54 3.15 -4.40 -8.95
N ALA A 55 4.17 -5.04 -9.52
CA ALA A 55 4.76 -6.22 -8.90
C ALA A 55 5.39 -5.89 -7.54
N GLY A 56 6.11 -4.76 -7.43
CA GLY A 56 6.71 -4.32 -6.17
C GLY A 56 5.67 -3.92 -5.12
N ALA A 57 4.60 -3.23 -5.53
CA ALA A 57 3.50 -2.88 -4.65
C ALA A 57 2.80 -4.12 -4.09
N VAL A 58 2.52 -5.12 -4.94
CA VAL A 58 1.92 -6.40 -4.52
C VAL A 58 2.88 -7.20 -3.63
N GLU A 59 4.17 -7.23 -3.94
CA GLU A 59 5.20 -7.88 -3.12
C GLU A 59 5.22 -7.29 -1.70
N ALA A 60 5.31 -5.96 -1.59
CA ALA A 60 5.30 -5.24 -0.32
C ALA A 60 4.00 -5.49 0.45
N PHE A 61 2.85 -5.47 -0.22
CA PHE A 61 1.56 -5.74 0.39
C PHE A 61 1.52 -7.13 1.03
N ILE A 62 1.88 -8.18 0.28
CA ILE A 62 1.87 -9.56 0.79
C ILE A 62 2.82 -9.71 1.98
N ILE A 63 4.02 -9.12 1.90
CA ILE A 63 4.99 -9.14 3.00
C ILE A 63 4.42 -8.50 4.26
N LEU A 64 3.81 -7.32 4.14
CA LEU A 64 3.24 -6.61 5.29
C LEU A 64 2.07 -7.37 5.92
N ILE A 65 1.20 -7.98 5.11
CA ILE A 65 0.12 -8.84 5.62
C ILE A 65 0.69 -10.08 6.30
N ALA A 66 1.71 -10.72 5.73
CA ALA A 66 2.37 -11.86 6.36
C ALA A 66 3.00 -11.49 7.70
N LEU A 67 3.67 -10.33 7.77
CA LEU A 67 4.23 -9.82 9.01
C LEU A 67 3.14 -9.49 10.03
N ALA A 68 2.01 -8.91 9.61
CA ALA A 68 0.87 -8.67 10.49
C ALA A 68 0.40 -9.97 11.16
N ILE A 69 0.24 -11.04 10.37
CA ILE A 69 -0.16 -12.35 10.86
C ILE A 69 0.94 -12.92 11.79
N ALA A 70 2.21 -12.85 11.39
CA ALA A 70 3.32 -13.33 12.19
C ALA A 70 3.39 -12.63 13.56
N PHE A 71 3.31 -11.30 13.59
CA PHE A 71 3.31 -10.55 14.84
C PHE A 71 2.08 -10.85 15.70
N SER A 72 0.92 -11.17 15.11
CA SER A 72 -0.27 -11.49 15.90
C SER A 72 -0.15 -12.77 16.73
N VAL A 73 0.74 -13.70 16.34
CA VAL A 73 0.99 -14.95 17.08
C VAL A 73 2.17 -14.86 18.05
N LEU A 74 2.93 -13.76 18.03
CA LEU A 74 4.14 -13.61 18.82
C LEU A 74 3.80 -13.23 20.27
N ASN A 75 4.21 -14.06 21.24
CA ASN A 75 3.94 -13.83 22.66
C ASN A 75 5.23 -13.58 23.45
N LEU A 76 5.45 -12.32 23.82
CA LEU A 76 6.64 -11.84 24.53
C LEU A 76 6.31 -11.41 25.97
N GLY A 77 5.24 -11.94 26.56
CA GLY A 77 4.79 -11.56 27.90
C GLY A 77 4.31 -10.10 27.94
N PRO A 78 4.90 -9.22 28.77
CA PRO A 78 4.47 -7.82 28.85
C PRO A 78 4.53 -7.05 27.53
N ALA A 79 5.44 -7.43 26.62
CA ALA A 79 5.59 -6.77 25.32
C ALA A 79 4.55 -7.20 24.27
N THR A 80 3.77 -8.26 24.52
CA THR A 80 2.76 -8.77 23.58
C THR A 80 1.73 -7.70 23.20
N VAL A 81 1.40 -6.78 24.13
CA VAL A 81 0.47 -5.68 23.86
C VAL A 81 0.98 -4.76 22.75
N TRP A 82 2.26 -4.39 22.79
CA TRP A 82 2.89 -3.53 21.79
C TRP A 82 3.03 -4.24 20.45
N VAL A 83 3.43 -5.52 20.48
CA VAL A 83 3.53 -6.34 19.26
C VAL A 83 2.16 -6.51 18.59
N ALA A 84 1.10 -6.69 19.37
CA ALA A 84 -0.26 -6.76 18.84
C ALA A 84 -0.73 -5.44 18.21
N MET A 85 -0.29 -4.29 18.71
CA MET A 85 -0.54 -3.00 18.04
C MET A 85 0.17 -2.93 16.68
N ILE A 86 1.44 -3.36 16.60
CA ILE A 86 2.19 -3.43 15.34
C ILE A 86 1.48 -4.36 14.34
N ALA A 87 1.02 -5.53 14.80
CA ALA A 87 0.28 -6.47 13.97
C ALA A 87 -0.98 -5.85 13.35
N LYS A 88 -1.70 -5.01 14.11
CA LYS A 88 -2.89 -4.31 13.61
C LYS A 88 -2.54 -3.14 12.69
N TYR A 89 -1.37 -2.52 12.87
CA TYR A 89 -0.89 -1.41 12.05
C TYR A 89 -0.52 -1.82 10.63
N LEU A 90 0.23 -2.92 10.49
CA LEU A 90 0.83 -3.32 9.22
C LEU A 90 -0.15 -3.44 8.03
N PRO A 91 -1.38 -3.98 8.17
CA PRO A 91 -2.35 -4.02 7.06
C PRO A 91 -2.76 -2.63 6.57
N SER A 92 -2.93 -1.67 7.48
CA SER A 92 -3.29 -0.29 7.11
C SER A 92 -2.14 0.42 6.38
N LEU A 93 -0.90 0.18 6.81
CA LEU A 93 0.30 0.65 6.11
C LEU A 93 0.39 0.04 4.71
N ALA A 94 0.12 -1.26 4.58
CA ALA A 94 0.09 -1.94 3.29
C ALA A 94 -0.97 -1.32 2.36
N GLY A 95 -2.16 -1.02 2.88
CA GLY A 95 -3.21 -0.32 2.15
C GLY A 95 -2.79 1.07 1.68
N ALA A 96 -2.12 1.85 2.54
CA ALA A 96 -1.61 3.17 2.19
C ALA A 96 -0.54 3.11 1.08
N ILE A 97 0.39 2.15 1.15
CA ILE A 97 1.40 1.95 0.11
C ILE A 97 0.73 1.64 -1.23
N ILE A 98 -0.22 0.69 -1.25
CA ILE A 98 -0.97 0.34 -2.46
C ILE A 98 -1.71 1.55 -3.03
N LEU A 99 -2.35 2.36 -2.20
CA LEU A 99 -3.05 3.57 -2.64
C LEU A 99 -2.09 4.59 -3.25
N LEU A 100 -0.92 4.82 -2.64
CA LEU A 100 0.06 5.75 -3.17
C LEU A 100 0.70 5.24 -4.47
N THR A 101 0.98 3.95 -4.57
CA THR A 101 1.63 3.41 -5.78
C THR A 101 0.64 3.18 -6.92
N LEU A 102 -0.46 2.48 -6.66
CA LEU A 102 -1.43 2.08 -7.68
C LEU A 102 -2.52 3.13 -7.86
N GLY A 103 -2.95 3.78 -6.79
CA GLY A 103 -3.98 4.81 -6.87
C GLY A 103 -3.52 6.00 -7.71
N LEU A 104 -2.32 6.53 -7.48
CA LEU A 104 -1.79 7.64 -8.28
C LEU A 104 -1.65 7.26 -9.76
N LEU A 105 -1.16 6.04 -10.02
CA LEU A 105 -1.05 5.50 -11.37
C LEU A 105 -2.41 5.38 -12.07
N LEU A 106 -3.45 4.97 -11.34
CA LEU A 106 -4.82 4.90 -11.87
C LEU A 106 -5.37 6.28 -12.19
N VAL A 107 -5.04 7.30 -11.40
CA VAL A 107 -5.42 8.70 -11.70
C VAL A 107 -4.77 9.16 -13.00
N ASP A 108 -3.48 8.89 -13.19
CA ASP A 108 -2.78 9.22 -14.44
C ASP A 108 -3.45 8.55 -15.63
N LEU A 109 -3.68 7.24 -15.54
CA LEU A 109 -4.31 6.47 -16.60
C LEU A 109 -5.71 6.99 -16.94
N LEU A 110 -6.51 7.31 -15.93
CA LEU A 110 -7.86 7.85 -16.11
C LEU A 110 -7.82 9.22 -16.81
N VAL A 111 -6.99 10.12 -16.32
CA VAL A 111 -6.90 11.48 -16.84
C VAL A 111 -6.36 11.48 -18.27
N ASP A 112 -5.32 10.72 -18.55
CA ASP A 112 -4.73 10.60 -19.88
C ASP A 112 -5.74 10.00 -20.87
N TYR A 113 -6.52 9.01 -20.42
CA TYR A 113 -7.62 8.45 -21.22
C TYR A 113 -8.69 9.49 -21.55
N MET A 114 -9.10 10.31 -20.57
CA MET A 114 -10.07 11.38 -20.79
C MET A 114 -9.56 12.42 -21.79
N GLN A 115 -8.32 12.90 -21.63
CA GLN A 115 -7.70 13.87 -22.56
C GLN A 115 -7.66 13.33 -23.99
N LYS A 116 -7.25 12.06 -24.15
CA LYS A 116 -7.21 11.40 -25.46
C LYS A 116 -8.58 11.29 -26.12
N LYS A 117 -9.64 11.05 -25.34
CA LYS A 117 -11.02 10.96 -25.86
C LYS A 117 -11.64 12.32 -26.16
N MET A 118 -11.27 13.34 -25.41
CA MET A 118 -11.79 14.69 -25.59
C MET A 118 -11.13 15.44 -26.76
N GLY A 119 -10.02 14.94 -27.31
CA GLY A 119 -9.36 15.54 -28.46
C GLY A 119 -8.92 16.98 -28.18
N THR A 120 -8.40 17.23 -26.96
CA THR A 120 -8.32 18.54 -26.32
C THR A 120 -7.46 19.54 -27.11
N THR A 121 -8.10 20.29 -28.01
CA THR A 121 -7.57 21.55 -28.59
C THR A 121 -8.00 22.79 -27.79
N ASP A 122 -8.92 22.64 -26.83
CA ASP A 122 -9.44 23.72 -26.00
C ASP A 122 -8.68 23.82 -24.66
N GLU A 123 -8.08 24.99 -24.42
CA GLU A 123 -7.23 25.31 -23.27
C GLU A 123 -8.00 25.30 -21.93
N LEU A 124 -9.30 25.64 -21.93
CA LEU A 124 -10.14 25.60 -20.73
C LEU A 124 -10.39 24.15 -20.29
N LEU A 125 -10.70 23.26 -21.24
CA LEU A 125 -10.91 21.85 -20.95
C LEU A 125 -9.62 21.19 -20.44
N GLY A 126 -8.47 21.54 -21.00
CA GLY A 126 -7.16 21.08 -20.51
C GLY A 126 -6.93 21.48 -19.04
N THR A 127 -7.25 22.72 -18.70
CA THR A 127 -7.11 23.24 -17.34
C THR A 127 -8.03 22.52 -16.35
N ILE A 128 -9.31 22.33 -16.68
CA ILE A 128 -10.28 21.62 -15.83
C ILE A 128 -9.81 20.19 -15.54
N ILE A 129 -9.30 19.50 -16.56
CA ILE A 129 -8.81 18.13 -16.42
C ILE A 129 -7.56 18.05 -15.54
N ASN A 130 -6.66 19.03 -15.62
CA ASN A 130 -5.49 19.09 -14.74
C ASN A 130 -5.87 19.40 -13.29
N VAL A 131 -6.87 20.26 -13.06
CA VAL A 131 -7.42 20.49 -11.71
C VAL A 131 -8.06 19.21 -11.16
N LEU A 132 -8.77 18.45 -12.00
CA LEU A 132 -9.30 17.14 -11.62
C LEU A 132 -8.19 16.15 -11.25
N ARG A 133 -7.09 16.09 -12.03
CA ARG A 133 -5.92 15.25 -11.73
C ARG A 133 -5.37 15.58 -10.35
N PHE A 134 -5.14 16.86 -10.08
CA PHE A 134 -4.64 17.33 -8.79
C PHE A 134 -5.61 16.99 -7.64
N GLY A 135 -6.91 17.22 -7.82
CA GLY A 135 -7.93 16.89 -6.82
C GLY A 135 -7.96 15.40 -6.49
N LEU A 136 -7.87 14.53 -7.50
CA LEU A 136 -7.83 13.09 -7.31
C LEU A 136 -6.55 12.64 -6.58
N TYR A 137 -5.39 13.21 -6.91
CA TYR A 137 -4.17 12.96 -6.14
C TYR A 137 -4.32 13.38 -4.68
N ALA A 138 -4.88 14.56 -4.41
CA ALA A 138 -5.08 15.07 -3.06
C ALA A 138 -5.98 14.13 -2.24
N VAL A 139 -7.06 13.62 -2.83
CA VAL A 139 -7.94 12.61 -2.19
C VAL A 139 -7.16 11.34 -1.86
N ILE A 140 -6.39 10.79 -2.80
CA ILE A 140 -5.62 9.56 -2.60
C ILE A 140 -4.57 9.74 -1.50
N ILE A 141 -3.83 10.84 -1.55
CA ILE A 141 -2.80 11.17 -0.55
C ILE A 141 -3.44 11.34 0.83
N THR A 142 -4.59 12.01 0.92
CA THR A 142 -5.30 12.21 2.17
C THR A 142 -5.76 10.88 2.77
N ILE A 143 -6.34 9.99 1.96
CA ILE A 143 -6.77 8.66 2.42
C ILE A 143 -5.56 7.83 2.86
N ALA A 144 -4.48 7.83 2.09
CA ALA A 144 -3.26 7.11 2.42
C ALA A 144 -2.61 7.62 3.71
N ALA A 145 -2.53 8.94 3.88
CA ALA A 145 -2.03 9.57 5.10
C ALA A 145 -2.90 9.24 6.31
N ASN A 146 -4.23 9.20 6.13
CA ASN A 146 -5.14 8.78 7.18
C ASN A 146 -4.90 7.33 7.58
N LEU A 147 -4.78 6.40 6.63
CA LEU A 147 -4.52 4.99 6.91
C LEU A 147 -3.16 4.74 7.57
N ALA A 148 -2.10 5.42 7.10
CA ALA A 148 -0.74 5.19 7.56
C ALA A 148 -0.38 5.94 8.85
N ILE A 149 -1.02 7.08 9.12
CA ILE A 149 -0.62 8.01 10.19
C ILE A 149 -1.81 8.37 11.07
N PHE A 150 -2.80 9.10 10.54
CA PHE A 150 -3.79 9.79 11.39
C PHE A 150 -4.74 8.85 12.11
N TYR A 151 -5.08 7.71 11.51
CA TYR A 151 -5.87 6.67 12.17
C TYR A 151 -5.17 6.11 13.42
N TRP A 152 -3.83 6.10 13.44
CA TRP A 152 -3.02 5.52 14.52
C TRP A 152 -2.53 6.55 15.53
N ILE A 153 -2.47 7.83 15.14
CA ILE A 153 -2.01 8.93 15.99
C ILE A 153 -3.20 9.84 16.29
N PRO A 154 -3.92 9.64 17.41
CA PRO A 154 -5.17 10.35 17.71
C PRO A 154 -5.05 11.86 17.91
N ASN A 155 -3.85 12.44 17.88
CA ASN A 155 -3.59 13.86 18.11
C ASN A 155 -3.18 14.63 16.84
N ILE A 156 -3.18 14.01 15.67
CA ILE A 156 -2.92 14.71 14.40
C ILE A 156 -4.17 14.64 13.53
N SER A 157 -4.79 15.79 13.28
CA SER A 157 -6.00 15.92 12.47
C SER A 157 -5.78 15.40 11.04
N PRO A 158 -6.66 14.53 10.52
CA PRO A 158 -6.63 14.12 9.12
C PRO A 158 -6.85 15.26 8.12
N TYR A 159 -7.33 16.41 8.61
CA TYR A 159 -7.74 17.57 7.82
C TYR A 159 -6.66 18.65 7.64
N LEU A 160 -5.39 18.39 7.99
CA LEU A 160 -4.29 19.34 7.79
C LEU A 160 -4.20 19.88 6.34
N PHE A 161 -4.64 19.10 5.35
CA PHE A 161 -4.67 19.52 3.94
C PHE A 161 -5.99 20.20 3.53
N TYR A 162 -7.07 20.02 4.30
CA TYR A 162 -8.33 20.74 4.08
C TYR A 162 -8.17 22.23 4.42
N ASP A 163 -7.42 22.53 5.47
CA ASP A 163 -7.10 23.90 5.91
C ASP A 163 -6.16 24.67 4.95
N ILE A 164 -5.54 24.00 3.97
CA ILE A 164 -4.66 24.67 2.98
C ILE A 164 -5.48 25.12 1.74
N ILE A 165 -6.67 24.55 1.53
CA ILE A 165 -7.50 24.79 0.35
C ILE A 165 -8.55 25.90 0.60
N ILE A 166 -8.80 26.27 1.87
CA ILE A 166 -9.72 27.33 2.31
C ILE A 166 -8.89 28.52 2.80
#